data_AF-A0A330GHC3-F1
#
_entry.id   AF-A0A330GHC3-F1
#
_cell.length_a   1.000
_cell.length_b   1.000
_cell.length_c   1.000
_cell.angle_alpha   90.00
_cell.angle_beta   90.00
_cell.angle_gamma   90.00
#
_symmetry.space_group_name_H-M   'P 1'
#
loop_
_entity.id
_entity.type
_entity.pdbx_description
1 polymer ?
#
loop_
_entity_poly.entity_id
_entity_poly.type
_entity_poly.pdbx_seq_one_letter_code
_entity_poly.pdbx_strand_id
1 'polypeptide(L)'
;MSLSQDILAELAEIKPGSPLAEARATRDAATRHAQGSYEILFTQQDSDFALDERFAVAAKVARWHSAEALAAHYAGFGLADPTSARLTPALNFARLLTFSPVEATPASLKALTQAGWSKEGIVTLAQLIAFVSFQSRLIAGLRLLNDRPVAKSDAPVAAGVWHTTATTATGKAAPVAFTQQELGWEPWIAAKPLADFRDDEVAILAKFGHTDSDYFRLLGRNLPVLEQRTLTDKGIFYTAGGLPRAERELAATVASKINGCIYCASVHARKASQLSKDDAAVEALLAVRPGQSLSEGQSARWQTEINFAAALSVTPPAATPLHLAALEKEGLDTLAQLDLVQSAAFFAWANRLMLTLGEPWLA
;
A
#
# COMPACT_ATOMS: atom_id res chain seq x y z
N MET A 1 -23.08 15.46 4.03
CA MET A 1 -21.84 15.95 4.66
C MET A 1 -20.89 16.34 3.55
N SER A 2 -20.27 17.52 3.63
CA SER A 2 -19.19 17.92 2.70
C SER A 2 -17.98 17.03 2.95
N LEU A 3 -17.31 16.57 1.90
CA LEU A 3 -16.01 15.90 2.05
C LEU A 3 -14.99 16.93 2.55
N SER A 4 -14.21 16.55 3.56
CA SER A 4 -13.08 17.36 4.07
C SER A 4 -12.03 17.52 2.99
N GLN A 5 -11.41 18.71 2.89
CA GLN A 5 -10.37 19.00 1.89
C GLN A 5 -9.07 18.21 2.15
N ASP A 6 -8.83 17.78 3.39
CA ASP A 6 -7.72 16.90 3.75
C ASP A 6 -8.14 15.99 4.90
N ILE A 7 -8.79 14.88 4.55
CA ILE A 7 -9.30 13.91 5.51
C ILE A 7 -8.19 13.36 6.42
N LEU A 8 -6.96 13.22 5.90
CA LEU A 8 -5.84 12.68 6.65
C LEU A 8 -5.37 13.66 7.73
N ALA A 9 -5.34 14.97 7.44
CA ALA A 9 -5.05 15.99 8.44
C ALA A 9 -6.07 16.01 9.58
N GLU A 10 -7.35 15.93 9.21
CA GLU A 10 -8.46 15.95 10.17
C GLU A 10 -8.41 14.74 11.10
N LEU A 11 -8.32 13.52 10.54
CA LEU A 11 -8.30 12.28 11.33
C LEU A 11 -7.02 12.09 12.15
N ALA A 12 -5.91 12.69 11.72
CA ALA A 12 -4.66 12.74 12.50
C ALA A 12 -4.58 13.93 13.47
N GLU A 13 -5.60 14.79 13.51
CA GLU A 13 -5.71 15.97 14.38
C GLU A 13 -4.51 16.93 14.24
N ILE A 14 -3.99 17.08 13.01
CA ILE A 14 -2.77 17.86 12.74
C ILE A 14 -3.04 19.34 13.02
N LYS A 15 -2.28 19.91 13.95
CA LYS A 15 -2.41 21.32 14.31
C LYS A 15 -1.86 22.21 13.18
N PRO A 16 -2.60 23.23 12.71
CA PRO A 16 -2.07 24.22 11.76
C PRO A 16 -0.79 24.88 12.29
N GLY A 17 0.22 25.03 11.43
CA GLY A 17 1.51 25.61 11.79
C GLY A 17 2.41 24.74 12.68
N SER A 18 2.08 23.45 12.88
CA SER A 18 3.02 22.52 13.51
C SER A 18 4.14 22.12 12.53
N PRO A 19 5.29 21.61 13.02
CA PRO A 19 6.34 21.08 12.16
C PRO A 19 5.83 20.01 11.18
N LEU A 20 4.86 19.18 11.61
CA LEU A 20 4.23 18.19 10.73
C LEU A 20 3.37 18.84 9.64
N ALA A 21 2.63 19.91 9.95
CA ALA A 21 1.86 20.65 8.95
C ALA A 21 2.79 21.26 7.88
N GLU A 22 3.92 21.82 8.29
CA GLU A 22 4.94 22.37 7.38
C GLU A 22 5.62 21.28 6.54
N ALA A 23 5.95 20.14 7.14
CA ALA A 23 6.50 18.99 6.42
C ALA A 23 5.50 18.46 5.37
N ARG A 24 4.21 18.38 5.71
CA ARG A 24 3.15 17.97 4.76
C ARG A 24 2.91 19.01 3.67
N ALA A 25 3.06 20.31 3.95
CA ALA A 25 3.03 21.35 2.93
C ALA A 25 4.23 21.22 1.97
N THR A 26 5.40 20.88 2.49
CA THR A 26 6.58 20.55 1.68
C THR A 26 6.36 19.30 0.80
N ARG A 27 5.54 18.35 1.27
CA ARG A 27 5.11 17.15 0.55
C ARG A 27 3.68 17.24 0.01
N ASP A 28 3.25 18.43 -0.40
CA ASP A 28 1.89 18.72 -0.86
C ASP A 28 1.39 17.72 -1.93
N ALA A 29 2.24 17.35 -2.89
CA ALA A 29 1.86 16.43 -3.95
C ALA A 29 1.37 15.08 -3.42
N ALA A 30 2.07 14.47 -2.44
CA ALA A 30 1.65 13.22 -1.83
C ALA A 30 0.30 13.38 -1.11
N THR A 31 0.12 14.50 -0.40
CA THR A 31 -1.13 14.82 0.32
C THR A 31 -2.31 14.99 -0.66
N ARG A 32 -2.17 15.86 -1.67
CA ARG A 32 -3.24 16.13 -2.64
C ARG A 32 -3.65 14.90 -3.42
N HIS A 33 -2.71 14.06 -3.83
CA HIS A 33 -3.02 12.89 -4.64
C HIS A 33 -3.56 11.70 -3.81
N ALA A 34 -3.18 11.60 -2.53
CA ALA A 34 -3.84 10.69 -1.60
C ALA A 34 -5.31 11.12 -1.36
N GLN A 35 -5.56 12.43 -1.20
CA GLN A 35 -6.91 12.98 -1.11
C GLN A 35 -7.70 12.77 -2.43
N GLY A 36 -7.08 13.00 -3.58
CA GLY A 36 -7.71 12.75 -4.88
C GLY A 36 -8.11 11.29 -5.08
N SER A 37 -7.32 10.34 -4.56
CA SER A 37 -7.69 8.92 -4.55
C SER A 37 -8.95 8.66 -3.71
N TYR A 38 -9.06 9.29 -2.54
CA TYR A 38 -10.26 9.25 -1.70
C TYR A 38 -11.47 9.82 -2.44
N GLU A 39 -11.34 11.00 -3.05
CA GLU A 39 -12.43 11.64 -3.78
C GLU A 39 -12.93 10.74 -4.91
N ILE A 40 -12.05 10.25 -5.78
CA ILE A 40 -12.44 9.35 -6.87
C ILE A 40 -13.14 8.08 -6.33
N LEU A 41 -12.56 7.43 -5.31
CA LEU A 41 -13.13 6.20 -4.76
C LEU A 41 -14.51 6.42 -4.11
N PHE A 42 -14.79 7.59 -3.56
CA PHE A 42 -16.03 7.82 -2.78
C PHE A 42 -17.00 8.85 -3.39
N THR A 43 -16.72 9.39 -4.58
CA THR A 43 -17.66 10.25 -5.32
C THR A 43 -18.01 9.74 -6.72
N GLN A 44 -17.15 8.93 -7.34
CA GLN A 44 -17.40 8.36 -8.66
C GLN A 44 -18.68 7.52 -8.62
N GLN A 45 -19.65 7.87 -9.48
CA GLN A 45 -20.84 7.06 -9.69
C GLN A 45 -20.47 5.87 -10.55
N ASP A 46 -20.70 4.67 -10.01
CA ASP A 46 -20.38 3.40 -10.65
C ASP A 46 -21.49 2.41 -10.28
N SER A 47 -22.16 1.88 -11.30
CA SER A 47 -23.24 0.91 -11.10
C SER A 47 -22.75 -0.44 -10.58
N ASP A 48 -21.45 -0.74 -10.72
CA ASP A 48 -20.90 -2.04 -10.33
C ASP A 48 -20.32 -2.07 -8.91
N PHE A 49 -20.09 -0.92 -8.29
CA PHE A 49 -19.71 -0.84 -6.89
C PHE A 49 -20.29 0.44 -6.28
N ALA A 50 -21.49 0.33 -5.70
CA ALA A 50 -22.24 1.47 -5.22
C ALA A 50 -21.54 2.15 -4.02
N LEU A 51 -21.80 3.44 -3.80
CA LEU A 51 -21.09 4.20 -2.77
C LEU A 51 -21.34 3.67 -1.35
N ASP A 52 -22.56 3.26 -1.03
CA ASP A 52 -22.92 2.66 0.27
C ASP A 52 -22.20 1.32 0.51
N GLU A 53 -22.03 0.51 -0.53
CA GLU A 53 -21.19 -0.69 -0.52
C GLU A 53 -19.71 -0.35 -0.31
N ARG A 54 -19.19 0.69 -1.00
CA ARG A 54 -17.81 1.19 -0.84
C ARG A 54 -17.54 1.63 0.59
N PHE A 55 -18.44 2.42 1.17
CA PHE A 55 -18.35 2.86 2.55
C PHE A 55 -18.43 1.70 3.54
N ALA A 56 -19.26 0.68 3.29
CA ALA A 56 -19.37 -0.51 4.14
C ALA A 56 -18.06 -1.32 4.16
N VAL A 57 -17.46 -1.57 2.99
CA VAL A 57 -16.16 -2.24 2.89
C VAL A 57 -15.06 -1.39 3.55
N ALA A 58 -15.02 -0.09 3.28
CA ALA A 58 -14.01 0.81 3.81
C ALA A 58 -14.05 0.90 5.35
N ALA A 59 -15.24 1.05 5.93
CA ALA A 59 -15.44 1.05 7.38
C ALA A 59 -14.95 -0.27 7.99
N LYS A 60 -15.24 -1.42 7.37
CA LYS A 60 -14.81 -2.72 7.87
C LYS A 60 -13.29 -2.88 7.82
N VAL A 61 -12.66 -2.50 6.71
CA VAL A 61 -11.19 -2.57 6.55
C VAL A 61 -10.49 -1.64 7.54
N ALA A 62 -10.97 -0.41 7.72
CA ALA A 62 -10.42 0.53 8.69
C ALA A 62 -10.48 -0.03 10.13
N ARG A 63 -11.59 -0.69 10.52
CA ARG A 63 -11.69 -1.37 11.84
C ARG A 63 -10.68 -2.50 11.98
N TRP A 64 -10.44 -3.30 10.93
CA TRP A 64 -9.43 -4.36 10.95
C TRP A 64 -7.99 -3.83 11.10
N HIS A 65 -7.75 -2.57 10.73
CA HIS A 65 -6.50 -1.88 11.00
C HIS A 65 -6.48 -1.13 12.34
N SER A 66 -7.49 -1.28 13.19
CA SER A 66 -7.68 -0.52 14.44
C SER A 66 -7.68 1.00 14.25
N ALA A 67 -8.08 1.47 13.05
CA ALA A 67 -8.21 2.89 12.72
C ALA A 67 -9.63 3.38 13.00
N GLU A 68 -10.01 3.46 14.28
CA GLU A 68 -11.39 3.71 14.72
C GLU A 68 -11.98 5.02 14.19
N ALA A 69 -11.21 6.11 14.17
CA ALA A 69 -11.66 7.39 13.63
C ALA A 69 -11.96 7.31 12.12
N LEU A 70 -11.12 6.58 11.36
CA LEU A 70 -11.33 6.35 9.93
C LEU A 70 -12.54 5.43 9.68
N ALA A 71 -12.71 4.40 10.52
CA ALA A 71 -13.88 3.53 10.45
C ALA A 71 -15.18 4.27 10.74
N ALA A 72 -15.19 5.14 11.76
CA ALA A 72 -16.32 5.98 12.11
C ALA A 72 -16.64 6.99 10.99
N HIS A 73 -15.61 7.59 10.39
CA HIS A 73 -15.75 8.47 9.22
C HIS A 73 -16.51 7.76 8.10
N TYR A 74 -16.06 6.57 7.69
CA TYR A 74 -16.72 5.82 6.63
C TYR A 74 -18.14 5.37 6.99
N ALA A 75 -18.37 4.95 8.24
CA ALA A 75 -19.69 4.56 8.71
C ALA A 75 -20.70 5.72 8.73
N GLY A 76 -20.23 6.96 8.86
CA GLY A 76 -21.07 8.17 8.89
C GLY A 76 -21.81 8.48 7.59
N PHE A 77 -21.45 7.84 6.47
CA PHE A 77 -22.09 8.05 5.16
C PHE A 77 -23.28 7.11 4.88
N GLY A 78 -23.59 6.20 5.81
CA GLY A 78 -24.59 5.14 5.61
C GLY A 78 -23.97 3.90 4.98
N LEU A 79 -24.32 2.73 5.50
CA LEU A 79 -23.73 1.46 5.11
C LEU A 79 -24.79 0.55 4.48
N ALA A 80 -24.44 -0.10 3.37
CA ALA A 80 -25.21 -1.20 2.81
C ALA A 80 -25.27 -2.40 3.79
N ASP A 81 -26.24 -3.30 3.58
CA ASP A 81 -26.33 -4.55 4.35
C ASP A 81 -25.11 -5.45 4.04
N PRO A 82 -24.21 -5.68 5.00
CA PRO A 82 -22.98 -6.44 4.77
C PRO A 82 -23.25 -7.93 4.52
N THR A 83 -24.48 -8.41 4.74
CA THR A 83 -24.88 -9.81 4.54
C THR A 83 -25.47 -10.08 3.17
N SER A 84 -25.53 -9.08 2.29
CA SER A 84 -25.99 -9.28 0.92
C SER A 84 -25.13 -10.34 0.21
N ALA A 85 -25.76 -11.09 -0.71
CA ALA A 85 -25.08 -12.14 -1.49
C ALA A 85 -23.87 -11.61 -2.28
N ARG A 86 -23.91 -10.32 -2.65
CA ARG A 86 -22.82 -9.64 -3.37
C ARG A 86 -21.69 -9.17 -2.43
N LEU A 87 -22.03 -8.62 -1.26
CA LEU A 87 -21.05 -8.07 -0.32
C LEU A 87 -20.33 -9.12 0.52
N THR A 88 -20.96 -10.26 0.81
CA THR A 88 -20.31 -11.35 1.56
C THR A 88 -18.97 -11.79 0.94
N PRO A 89 -18.89 -12.15 -0.35
CA PRO A 89 -17.62 -12.48 -0.99
C PRO A 89 -16.67 -11.28 -1.12
N ALA A 90 -17.18 -10.06 -1.28
CA ALA A 90 -16.35 -8.85 -1.27
C ALA A 90 -15.67 -8.61 0.09
N LEU A 91 -16.37 -8.84 1.20
CA LEU A 91 -15.82 -8.74 2.55
C LEU A 91 -14.85 -9.88 2.87
N ASN A 92 -15.08 -11.09 2.33
CA ASN A 92 -14.11 -12.19 2.42
C ASN A 92 -12.81 -11.85 1.68
N PHE A 93 -12.93 -11.30 0.47
CA PHE A 93 -11.79 -10.80 -0.30
C PHE A 93 -11.08 -9.64 0.43
N ALA A 94 -11.83 -8.71 1.00
CA ALA A 94 -11.27 -7.63 1.81
C ALA A 94 -10.49 -8.14 3.03
N ARG A 95 -11.00 -9.17 3.71
CA ARG A 95 -10.31 -9.82 4.83
C ARG A 95 -8.99 -10.45 4.37
N LEU A 96 -9.01 -11.19 3.26
CA LEU A 96 -7.82 -11.78 2.64
C LEU A 96 -6.76 -10.71 2.34
N LEU A 97 -7.13 -9.64 1.61
CA LEU A 97 -6.22 -8.53 1.30
C LEU A 97 -5.67 -7.84 2.56
N THR A 98 -6.47 -7.77 3.63
CA THR A 98 -6.09 -7.04 4.85
C THR A 98 -5.05 -7.79 5.68
N PHE A 99 -5.25 -9.09 5.89
CA PHE A 99 -4.49 -9.91 6.83
C PHE A 99 -3.51 -10.89 6.19
N SER A 100 -3.90 -11.51 5.07
CA SER A 100 -3.14 -12.60 4.43
C SER A 100 -3.11 -12.44 2.91
N PRO A 101 -2.65 -11.28 2.36
CA PRO A 101 -2.69 -11.07 0.91
C PRO A 101 -1.87 -12.11 0.14
N VAL A 102 -0.84 -12.67 0.76
CA VAL A 102 0.02 -13.74 0.21
C VAL A 102 -0.64 -15.13 0.19
N GLU A 103 -1.88 -15.27 0.65
CA GLU A 103 -2.65 -16.50 0.47
C GLU A 103 -3.62 -16.41 -0.71
N ALA A 104 -3.64 -15.26 -1.40
CA ALA A 104 -4.52 -15.08 -2.54
C ALA A 104 -4.14 -16.00 -3.70
N THR A 105 -5.17 -16.40 -4.44
CA THR A 105 -5.08 -17.28 -5.59
C THR A 105 -6.12 -16.86 -6.63
N PRO A 106 -6.04 -17.34 -7.89
CA PRO A 106 -7.08 -17.09 -8.89
C PRO A 106 -8.51 -17.44 -8.42
N ALA A 107 -8.66 -18.43 -7.52
CA ALA A 107 -9.94 -18.82 -6.96
C ALA A 107 -10.60 -17.71 -6.11
N SER A 108 -9.81 -16.84 -5.50
CA SER A 108 -10.29 -15.70 -4.71
C SER A 108 -11.05 -14.70 -5.57
N LEU A 109 -10.60 -14.48 -6.82
CA LEU A 109 -11.26 -13.59 -7.78
C LEU A 109 -12.48 -14.27 -8.43
N LYS A 110 -12.42 -15.60 -8.66
CA LYS A 110 -13.55 -16.37 -9.19
C LYS A 110 -14.79 -16.26 -8.31
N ALA A 111 -14.63 -16.24 -6.98
CA ALA A 111 -15.73 -16.06 -6.04
C ALA A 111 -16.46 -14.71 -6.20
N LEU A 112 -15.71 -13.64 -6.50
CA LEU A 112 -16.30 -12.32 -6.79
C LEU A 112 -17.06 -12.34 -8.12
N THR A 113 -16.47 -12.91 -9.17
CA THR A 113 -17.15 -13.04 -10.48
C THR A 113 -18.45 -13.83 -10.35
N GLN A 114 -18.47 -14.92 -9.58
CA GLN A 114 -19.67 -15.72 -9.32
C GLN A 114 -20.75 -14.96 -8.55
N ALA A 115 -20.36 -13.96 -7.75
CA ALA A 115 -21.26 -13.07 -7.03
C ALA A 115 -21.70 -11.85 -7.87
N GLY A 116 -21.37 -11.82 -9.17
CA GLY A 116 -21.85 -10.81 -10.11
C GLY A 116 -20.96 -9.58 -10.26
N TRP A 117 -19.75 -9.57 -9.68
CA TRP A 117 -18.82 -8.45 -9.85
C TRP A 117 -18.20 -8.46 -11.26
N SER A 118 -18.16 -7.30 -11.92
CA SER A 118 -17.41 -7.13 -13.17
C SER A 118 -15.90 -7.06 -12.92
N LYS A 119 -15.10 -7.07 -13.99
CA LYS A 119 -13.63 -6.91 -13.87
C LYS A 119 -13.28 -5.53 -13.32
N GLU A 120 -14.00 -4.51 -13.76
CA GLU A 120 -13.88 -3.11 -13.32
C GLU A 120 -14.22 -2.98 -11.84
N GLY A 121 -15.30 -3.62 -11.39
CA GLY A 121 -15.70 -3.65 -9.98
C GLY A 121 -14.70 -4.39 -9.09
N ILE A 122 -14.19 -5.55 -9.53
CA ILE A 122 -13.15 -6.28 -8.77
C ILE A 122 -11.88 -5.44 -8.62
N VAL A 123 -11.43 -4.79 -9.69
CA VAL A 123 -10.25 -3.91 -9.64
C VAL A 123 -10.50 -2.71 -8.74
N THR A 124 -11.68 -2.09 -8.80
CA THR A 124 -12.04 -0.96 -7.94
C THR A 124 -12.16 -1.38 -6.48
N LEU A 125 -12.74 -2.55 -6.19
CA LEU A 125 -12.80 -3.15 -4.86
C LEU A 125 -11.39 -3.38 -4.29
N ALA A 126 -10.49 -4.01 -5.06
CA ALA A 126 -9.11 -4.22 -4.65
C ALA A 126 -8.37 -2.89 -4.39
N GLN A 127 -8.55 -1.89 -5.26
CA GLN A 127 -7.98 -0.55 -5.06
C GLN A 127 -8.53 0.13 -3.81
N LEU A 128 -9.83 0.04 -3.54
CA LEU A 128 -10.45 0.60 -2.34
C LEU A 128 -9.90 -0.05 -1.07
N ILE A 129 -9.86 -1.38 -1.00
CA ILE A 129 -9.35 -2.10 0.18
C ILE A 129 -7.88 -1.71 0.43
N ALA A 130 -7.06 -1.75 -0.61
CA ALA A 130 -5.65 -1.45 -0.52
C ALA A 130 -5.38 0.04 -0.17
N PHE A 131 -6.20 0.96 -0.69
CA PHE A 131 -6.18 2.38 -0.33
C PHE A 131 -6.51 2.60 1.15
N VAL A 132 -7.55 1.96 1.68
CA VAL A 132 -7.93 2.09 3.09
C VAL A 132 -6.85 1.50 4.00
N SER A 133 -6.18 0.41 3.59
CA SER A 133 -5.01 -0.13 4.28
C SER A 133 -3.81 0.85 4.30
N PHE A 134 -3.62 1.63 3.24
CA PHE A 134 -2.66 2.72 3.18
C PHE A 134 -3.06 3.89 4.09
N GLN A 135 -4.29 4.39 3.99
CA GLN A 135 -4.79 5.48 4.84
C GLN A 135 -4.70 5.14 6.32
N SER A 136 -5.06 3.92 6.71
CA SER A 136 -5.02 3.48 8.11
C SER A 136 -3.60 3.57 8.69
N ARG A 137 -2.59 3.16 7.91
CA ARG A 137 -1.18 3.25 8.30
C ARG A 137 -0.66 4.68 8.27
N LEU A 138 -1.03 5.44 7.24
CA LEU A 138 -0.63 6.83 7.14
C LEU A 138 -1.19 7.64 8.32
N ILE A 139 -2.47 7.46 8.69
CA ILE A 139 -3.07 8.09 9.86
C ILE A 139 -2.34 7.66 11.14
N ALA A 140 -2.02 6.37 11.32
CA ALA A 140 -1.26 5.92 12.48
C ALA A 140 0.11 6.63 12.57
N GLY A 141 0.86 6.71 11.46
CA GLY A 141 2.13 7.42 11.40
C GLY A 141 1.99 8.94 11.64
N LEU A 142 1.00 9.58 11.02
CA LEU A 142 0.74 11.02 11.21
C LEU A 142 0.32 11.34 12.65
N ARG A 143 -0.45 10.47 13.31
CA ARG A 143 -0.81 10.60 14.72
C ARG A 143 0.42 10.50 15.62
N LEU A 144 1.31 9.54 15.35
CA LEU A 144 2.59 9.44 16.07
C LEU A 144 3.43 10.72 15.92
N LEU A 145 3.58 11.23 14.70
CA LEU A 145 4.32 12.48 14.42
C LEU A 145 3.67 13.74 15.01
N ASN A 146 2.43 13.63 15.49
CA ASN A 146 1.64 14.72 16.06
C ASN A 146 1.36 14.49 17.56
N ASP A 147 2.12 13.61 18.21
CA ASP A 147 1.98 13.25 19.63
C ASP A 147 0.56 12.83 20.04
N ARG A 148 -0.18 12.22 19.10
CA ARG A 148 -1.52 11.71 19.33
C ARG A 148 -1.50 10.23 19.69
N PRO A 149 -2.40 9.77 20.57
CA PRO A 149 -2.53 8.35 20.85
C PRO A 149 -2.82 7.55 19.58
N VAL A 150 -2.16 6.41 19.44
CA VAL A 150 -2.43 5.37 18.44
C VAL A 150 -2.90 4.10 19.12
N ALA A 151 -3.64 3.27 18.39
CA ALA A 151 -4.07 1.97 18.89
C ALA A 151 -2.85 1.09 19.22
N LYS A 152 -2.92 0.36 20.33
CA LYS A 152 -1.92 -0.67 20.64
C LYS A 152 -2.16 -1.88 19.74
N SER A 153 -1.09 -2.51 19.31
CA SER A 153 -1.13 -3.75 18.52
C SER A 153 -0.10 -4.72 19.08
N ASP A 154 -0.56 -5.95 19.34
CA ASP A 154 0.31 -7.08 19.72
C ASP A 154 0.70 -7.91 18.48
N ALA A 155 0.49 -7.37 17.27
CA ALA A 155 0.85 -8.04 16.04
C ALA A 155 2.37 -8.30 16.01
N PRO A 156 2.80 -9.55 15.73
CA PRO A 156 4.22 -9.86 15.68
C PRO A 156 4.91 -9.10 14.55
N VAL A 157 5.95 -8.35 14.88
CA VAL A 157 6.76 -7.59 13.90
C VAL A 157 7.94 -8.45 13.49
N ALA A 158 7.75 -9.24 12.42
CA ALA A 158 8.77 -10.13 11.88
C ALA A 158 8.58 -10.30 10.37
N ALA A 159 9.62 -10.78 9.68
CA ALA A 159 9.55 -11.08 8.25
C ALA A 159 8.35 -12.00 7.94
N GLY A 160 7.54 -11.60 6.96
CA GLY A 160 6.34 -12.33 6.58
C GLY A 160 6.64 -13.65 5.89
N VAL A 161 5.62 -14.49 5.75
CA VAL A 161 5.66 -15.65 4.86
C VAL A 161 5.49 -15.21 3.41
N TRP A 162 6.00 -16.00 2.46
CA TRP A 162 5.87 -15.74 1.03
C TRP A 162 5.54 -17.02 0.26
N HIS A 163 5.06 -16.87 -0.98
CA HIS A 163 4.81 -18.02 -1.86
C HIS A 163 6.12 -18.71 -2.23
N THR A 164 6.16 -20.03 -2.06
CA THR A 164 7.31 -20.89 -2.41
C THR A 164 7.01 -21.85 -3.56
N THR A 165 5.85 -21.70 -4.21
CA THR A 165 5.48 -22.47 -5.39
C THR A 165 6.35 -22.05 -6.57
N ALA A 166 7.02 -23.01 -7.20
CA ALA A 166 8.01 -22.75 -8.25
C ALA A 166 7.40 -22.42 -9.63
N THR A 167 6.08 -22.46 -9.76
CA THR A 167 5.37 -22.16 -11.01
C THR A 167 4.14 -21.30 -10.78
N THR A 168 3.87 -20.37 -11.69
CA THR A 168 2.64 -19.57 -11.70
C THR A 168 1.41 -20.39 -12.15
N ALA A 169 0.22 -19.82 -12.03
CA ALA A 169 -1.03 -20.42 -12.52
C ALA A 169 -1.04 -20.70 -14.03
N THR A 170 -0.21 -19.98 -14.81
CA THR A 170 -0.05 -20.22 -16.26
C THR A 170 1.13 -21.15 -16.60
N GLY A 171 1.87 -21.63 -15.60
CA GLY A 171 2.98 -22.57 -15.75
C GLY A 171 4.35 -21.92 -15.99
N LYS A 172 4.50 -20.60 -15.84
CA LYS A 172 5.82 -19.94 -15.90
C LYS A 172 6.62 -20.22 -14.63
N ALA A 173 7.94 -20.18 -14.72
CA ALA A 173 8.80 -20.30 -13.54
C ALA A 173 8.59 -19.11 -12.59
N ALA A 174 8.39 -19.39 -11.31
CA ALA A 174 8.11 -18.37 -10.28
C ALA A 174 9.26 -18.28 -9.26
N PRO A 175 9.54 -17.09 -8.70
CA PRO A 175 10.53 -16.94 -7.65
C PRO A 175 10.04 -17.59 -6.34
N VAL A 176 10.89 -18.43 -5.74
CA VAL A 176 10.59 -19.13 -4.46
C VAL A 176 11.25 -18.47 -3.24
N ALA A 177 12.01 -17.40 -3.47
CA ALA A 177 12.67 -16.61 -2.45
C ALA A 177 12.69 -15.14 -2.86
N PHE A 178 12.85 -14.26 -1.87
CA PHE A 178 13.14 -12.86 -2.12
C PHE A 178 14.45 -12.72 -2.91
N THR A 179 14.48 -11.77 -3.83
CA THR A 179 15.57 -11.62 -4.79
C THR A 179 15.68 -10.17 -5.25
N GLN A 180 16.86 -9.77 -5.71
CA GLN A 180 17.06 -8.55 -6.47
C GLN A 180 16.98 -8.77 -8.00
N GLN A 181 16.61 -9.95 -8.50
CA GLN A 181 16.43 -10.16 -9.95
C GLN A 181 15.27 -9.33 -10.51
N GLU A 182 15.35 -8.94 -11.78
CA GLU A 182 14.18 -8.39 -12.47
C GLU A 182 13.14 -9.49 -12.66
N LEU A 183 11.87 -9.16 -12.37
CA LEU A 183 10.77 -10.10 -12.41
C LEU A 183 9.70 -9.59 -13.36
N GLY A 184 9.09 -10.53 -14.07
CA GLY A 184 7.80 -10.29 -14.70
C GLY A 184 6.67 -10.42 -13.68
N TRP A 185 5.50 -9.89 -14.03
CA TRP A 185 4.27 -10.07 -13.27
C TRP A 185 3.16 -10.41 -14.26
N GLU A 186 2.27 -11.32 -13.89
CA GLU A 186 1.13 -11.68 -14.70
C GLU A 186 -0.18 -11.58 -13.93
N PRO A 187 -1.23 -11.02 -14.54
CA PRO A 187 -2.50 -10.84 -13.87
C PRO A 187 -3.36 -12.11 -13.91
N TRP A 188 -4.15 -12.33 -12.87
CA TRP A 188 -5.21 -13.35 -12.85
C TRP A 188 -6.51 -12.87 -13.48
N ILE A 189 -6.67 -11.56 -13.66
CA ILE A 189 -7.71 -10.95 -14.51
C ILE A 189 -7.01 -10.30 -15.68
N ALA A 190 -7.32 -10.71 -16.92
CA ALA A 190 -6.70 -10.14 -18.11
C ALA A 190 -6.67 -8.60 -18.07
N ALA A 191 -5.49 -8.04 -18.27
CA ALA A 191 -5.29 -6.61 -18.42
C ALA A 191 -6.20 -6.07 -19.53
N LYS A 192 -6.70 -4.83 -19.39
CA LYS A 192 -7.49 -4.22 -20.46
C LYS A 192 -6.59 -4.06 -21.71
N PRO A 193 -6.97 -4.58 -22.88
CA PRO A 193 -6.22 -4.36 -24.11
C PRO A 193 -6.00 -2.87 -24.36
N LEU A 194 -4.82 -2.49 -24.85
CA LEU A 194 -4.50 -1.08 -25.07
C LEU A 194 -5.50 -0.41 -26.03
N ALA A 195 -5.91 -1.14 -27.07
CA ALA A 195 -6.89 -0.69 -28.07
C ALA A 195 -8.30 -0.45 -27.50
N ASP A 196 -8.61 -0.94 -26.30
CA ASP A 196 -9.90 -0.73 -25.64
C ASP A 196 -9.91 0.53 -24.76
N PHE A 197 -8.76 1.19 -24.58
CA PHE A 197 -8.68 2.50 -23.93
C PHE A 197 -8.99 3.60 -24.93
N ARG A 198 -9.59 4.69 -24.46
CA ARG A 198 -9.76 5.89 -25.28
C ARG A 198 -8.39 6.55 -25.52
N ASP A 199 -8.28 7.37 -26.57
CA ASP A 199 -7.02 8.05 -26.91
C ASP A 199 -6.46 8.90 -25.76
N ASP A 200 -7.33 9.57 -24.99
CA ASP A 200 -6.92 10.36 -23.84
C ASP A 200 -6.47 9.50 -22.66
N GLU A 201 -7.08 8.33 -22.46
CA GLU A 201 -6.64 7.33 -21.48
C GLU A 201 -5.28 6.74 -21.85
N VAL A 202 -5.04 6.45 -23.14
CA VAL A 202 -3.73 6.00 -23.65
C VAL A 202 -2.67 7.06 -23.42
N ALA A 203 -2.98 8.34 -23.63
CA ALA A 203 -2.04 9.44 -23.37
C ALA A 203 -1.65 9.51 -21.89
N ILE A 204 -2.59 9.32 -20.97
CA ILE A 204 -2.31 9.26 -19.52
C ILE A 204 -1.40 8.07 -19.19
N LEU A 205 -1.70 6.87 -19.72
CA LEU A 205 -0.84 5.70 -19.50
C LEU A 205 0.58 5.92 -20.05
N ALA A 206 0.69 6.47 -21.26
CA ALA A 206 1.97 6.75 -21.92
C ALA A 206 2.81 7.77 -21.13
N LYS A 207 2.19 8.83 -20.60
CA LYS A 207 2.86 9.85 -19.75
C LYS A 207 3.61 9.25 -18.56
N PHE A 208 3.14 8.12 -18.04
CA PHE A 208 3.74 7.44 -16.90
C PHE A 208 4.54 6.17 -17.28
N GLY A 209 4.66 5.84 -18.57
CA GLY A 209 5.34 4.63 -19.03
C GLY A 209 4.56 3.35 -18.72
N HIS A 210 3.23 3.43 -18.65
CA HIS A 210 2.36 2.34 -18.22
C HIS A 210 1.73 1.54 -19.36
N THR A 211 1.91 1.99 -20.60
CA THR A 211 1.29 1.41 -21.81
C THR A 211 1.54 -0.09 -21.96
N ASP A 212 2.77 -0.53 -21.76
CA ASP A 212 3.18 -1.93 -22.00
C ASP A 212 3.10 -2.81 -20.74
N SER A 213 2.59 -2.27 -19.63
CA SER A 213 2.51 -3.00 -18.36
C SER A 213 1.12 -3.60 -18.15
N ASP A 214 1.05 -4.93 -18.08
CA ASP A 214 -0.19 -5.64 -17.75
C ASP A 214 -0.75 -5.23 -16.39
N TYR A 215 0.12 -4.98 -15.41
CA TYR A 215 -0.29 -4.50 -14.09
C TYR A 215 -1.00 -3.16 -14.16
N PHE A 216 -0.38 -2.17 -14.82
CA PHE A 216 -0.98 -0.84 -14.91
C PHE A 216 -2.20 -0.81 -15.83
N ARG A 217 -2.22 -1.59 -16.92
CA ARG A 217 -3.43 -1.73 -17.75
C ARG A 217 -4.57 -2.46 -17.04
N LEU A 218 -4.28 -3.39 -16.12
CA LEU A 218 -5.31 -3.98 -15.27
C LEU A 218 -5.90 -2.94 -14.31
N LEU A 219 -5.05 -2.18 -13.60
CA LEU A 219 -5.52 -1.12 -12.70
C LEU A 219 -6.21 0.01 -13.46
N GLY A 220 -5.83 0.25 -14.71
CA GLY A 220 -6.43 1.23 -15.63
C GLY A 220 -7.89 0.96 -15.96
N ARG A 221 -8.46 -0.19 -15.56
CA ARG A 221 -9.92 -0.39 -15.55
C ARG A 221 -10.65 0.65 -14.68
N ASN A 222 -9.96 1.21 -13.68
CA ASN A 222 -10.34 2.45 -13.02
C ASN A 222 -9.17 3.45 -13.10
N LEU A 223 -8.98 4.01 -14.30
CA LEU A 223 -7.85 4.89 -14.61
C LEU A 223 -7.75 6.13 -13.71
N PRO A 224 -8.85 6.83 -13.34
CA PRO A 224 -8.74 7.98 -12.43
C PRO A 224 -8.12 7.63 -11.07
N VAL A 225 -8.45 6.47 -10.49
CA VAL A 225 -7.81 6.02 -9.24
C VAL A 225 -6.34 5.67 -9.48
N LEU A 226 -6.03 4.97 -10.58
CA LEU A 226 -4.65 4.64 -10.93
C LEU A 226 -3.79 5.90 -11.06
N GLU A 227 -4.28 6.94 -11.73
CA GLU A 227 -3.55 8.19 -11.91
C GLU A 227 -3.25 8.86 -10.56
N GLN A 228 -4.24 9.00 -9.67
CA GLN A 228 -4.03 9.57 -8.33
C GLN A 228 -3.06 8.74 -7.49
N ARG A 229 -3.15 7.40 -7.57
CA ARG A 229 -2.19 6.49 -6.93
C ARG A 229 -0.77 6.71 -7.45
N THR A 230 -0.59 6.81 -8.76
CA THR A 230 0.72 7.04 -9.40
C THR A 230 1.31 8.39 -9.03
N LEU A 231 0.48 9.42 -8.96
CA LEU A 231 0.92 10.75 -8.54
C LEU A 231 1.25 10.79 -7.04
N THR A 232 0.57 9.99 -6.22
CA THR A 232 0.92 9.79 -4.80
C THR A 232 2.30 9.13 -4.68
N ASP A 233 2.56 8.03 -5.40
CA ASP A 233 3.88 7.38 -5.44
C ASP A 233 4.99 8.36 -5.84
N LYS A 234 4.76 9.11 -6.92
CA LYS A 234 5.71 10.13 -7.39
C LYS A 234 5.95 11.24 -6.37
N GLY A 235 4.89 11.69 -5.70
CA GLY A 235 4.96 12.67 -4.62
C GLY A 235 5.69 12.17 -3.37
N ILE A 236 5.86 10.86 -3.22
CA ILE A 236 6.59 10.24 -2.10
C ILE A 236 8.04 9.91 -2.48
N PHE A 237 8.31 9.42 -3.69
CA PHE A 237 9.65 8.88 -4.03
C PHE A 237 10.54 9.84 -4.83
N TYR A 238 9.98 10.83 -5.51
CA TYR A 238 10.69 11.68 -6.48
C TYR A 238 10.70 13.15 -6.05
N THR A 239 10.91 13.41 -4.75
CA THR A 239 11.02 14.76 -4.18
C THR A 239 12.42 15.07 -3.71
N ALA A 240 12.79 16.35 -3.67
CA ALA A 240 14.05 16.82 -3.10
C ALA A 240 13.97 17.03 -1.57
N GLY A 241 15.13 16.92 -0.89
CA GLY A 241 15.27 17.11 0.56
C GLY A 241 14.61 16.03 1.40
N GLY A 242 14.71 16.13 2.73
CA GLY A 242 14.18 15.13 3.67
C GLY A 242 14.93 13.80 3.60
N LEU A 243 14.21 12.67 3.72
CA LEU A 243 14.82 11.35 3.74
C LEU A 243 15.45 11.01 2.37
N PRO A 244 16.71 10.55 2.29
CA PRO A 244 17.31 10.05 1.07
C PRO A 244 16.46 9.00 0.36
N ARG A 245 16.45 9.01 -0.97
CA ARG A 245 15.67 8.05 -1.75
C ARG A 245 16.07 6.59 -1.46
N ALA A 246 17.35 6.32 -1.21
CA ALA A 246 17.80 4.97 -0.83
C ALA A 246 17.04 4.42 0.40
N GLU A 247 16.83 5.27 1.40
CA GLU A 247 16.14 4.93 2.66
C GLU A 247 14.62 4.81 2.45
N ARG A 248 14.03 5.61 1.55
CA ARG A 248 12.62 5.43 1.13
C ARG A 248 12.40 4.08 0.43
N GLU A 249 13.32 3.70 -0.45
CA GLU A 249 13.29 2.42 -1.17
C GLU A 249 13.59 1.24 -0.21
N LEU A 250 14.42 1.44 0.83
CA LEU A 250 14.60 0.49 1.93
C LEU A 250 13.30 0.27 2.70
N ALA A 251 12.58 1.33 3.07
CA ALA A 251 11.29 1.24 3.76
C ALA A 251 10.24 0.48 2.93
N ALA A 252 10.21 0.71 1.61
CA ALA A 252 9.38 -0.05 0.67
C ALA A 252 9.74 -1.54 0.63
N THR A 253 11.04 -1.86 0.68
CA THR A 253 11.56 -3.23 0.72
C THR A 253 11.15 -3.93 2.01
N VAL A 254 11.30 -3.26 3.15
CA VAL A 254 10.88 -3.76 4.47
C VAL A 254 9.38 -4.03 4.52
N ALA A 255 8.55 -3.07 4.09
CA ALA A 255 7.10 -3.26 4.04
C ALA A 255 6.71 -4.46 3.16
N SER A 256 7.41 -4.63 2.03
CA SER A 256 7.20 -5.77 1.12
C SER A 256 7.64 -7.11 1.73
N LYS A 257 8.73 -7.13 2.53
CA LYS A 257 9.17 -8.30 3.31
C LYS A 257 8.17 -8.68 4.40
N ILE A 258 7.56 -7.70 5.08
CA ILE A 258 6.50 -7.95 6.06
C ILE A 258 5.25 -8.54 5.39
N ASN A 259 4.86 -7.99 4.23
CA ASN A 259 3.65 -8.43 3.54
C ASN A 259 3.84 -9.67 2.63
N GLY A 260 5.07 -10.17 2.46
CA GLY A 260 5.35 -11.33 1.60
C GLY A 260 5.41 -11.04 0.10
N CYS A 261 5.45 -9.77 -0.34
CA CYS A 261 5.46 -9.41 -1.77
C CYS A 261 6.87 -9.50 -2.38
N ILE A 262 7.22 -10.65 -2.98
CA ILE A 262 8.51 -10.85 -3.67
C ILE A 262 8.72 -9.84 -4.79
N TYR A 263 7.71 -9.60 -5.65
CA TYR A 263 7.83 -8.66 -6.77
C TYR A 263 8.21 -7.25 -6.30
N CYS A 264 7.46 -6.75 -5.31
CA CYS A 264 7.65 -5.43 -4.76
C CYS A 264 9.02 -5.32 -4.10
N ALA A 265 9.39 -6.29 -3.26
CA ALA A 265 10.69 -6.32 -2.63
C ALA A 265 11.83 -6.34 -3.66
N SER A 266 11.72 -7.10 -4.76
CA SER A 266 12.73 -7.09 -5.84
C SER A 266 12.94 -5.70 -6.42
N VAL A 267 11.86 -5.00 -6.83
CA VAL A 267 11.97 -3.69 -7.47
C VAL A 267 12.61 -2.66 -6.53
N HIS A 268 12.21 -2.67 -5.26
CA HIS A 268 12.63 -1.66 -4.29
C HIS A 268 14.00 -1.98 -3.69
N ALA A 269 14.33 -3.26 -3.49
CA ALA A 269 15.65 -3.68 -3.02
C ALA A 269 16.73 -3.32 -4.04
N ARG A 270 16.52 -3.59 -5.34
CA ARG A 270 17.45 -3.16 -6.40
C ARG A 270 17.74 -1.67 -6.32
N LYS A 271 16.70 -0.85 -6.16
CA LYS A 271 16.86 0.62 -6.08
C LYS A 271 17.55 1.03 -4.78
N ALA A 272 17.21 0.42 -3.65
CA ALA A 272 17.88 0.66 -2.37
C ALA A 272 19.39 0.38 -2.50
N SER A 273 19.79 -0.80 -2.98
CA SER A 273 21.19 -1.19 -3.21
C SER A 273 21.90 -0.24 -4.17
N GLN A 274 21.28 0.07 -5.31
CA GLN A 274 21.86 0.95 -6.33
C GLN A 274 22.11 2.36 -5.81
N LEU A 275 21.22 2.90 -4.96
CA LEU A 275 21.30 4.27 -4.46
C LEU A 275 22.17 4.38 -3.20
N SER A 276 22.10 3.40 -2.29
CA SER A 276 22.92 3.36 -1.07
C SER A 276 24.37 2.97 -1.35
N LYS A 277 24.60 2.22 -2.45
CA LYS A 277 25.87 1.52 -2.73
C LYS A 277 26.21 0.45 -1.69
N ASP A 278 25.20 -0.06 -0.98
CA ASP A 278 25.34 -1.11 0.04
C ASP A 278 24.47 -2.33 -0.31
N ASP A 279 24.92 -3.05 -1.34
CA ASP A 279 24.23 -4.26 -1.84
C ASP A 279 24.23 -5.39 -0.80
N ALA A 280 25.32 -5.53 -0.04
CA ALA A 280 25.46 -6.59 0.96
C ALA A 280 24.44 -6.45 2.09
N ALA A 281 24.19 -5.24 2.59
CA ALA A 281 23.20 -4.98 3.62
C ALA A 281 21.76 -5.29 3.13
N VAL A 282 21.44 -4.96 1.87
CA VAL A 282 20.13 -5.23 1.28
C VAL A 282 19.92 -6.73 1.02
N GLU A 283 20.94 -7.44 0.51
CA GLU A 283 20.88 -8.90 0.38
C GLU A 283 20.69 -9.59 1.74
N ALA A 284 21.38 -9.12 2.79
CA ALA A 284 21.19 -9.63 4.14
C ALA A 284 19.74 -9.45 4.63
N LEU A 285 19.13 -8.28 4.37
CA LEU A 285 17.72 -8.01 4.66
C LEU A 285 16.77 -8.96 3.88
N LEU A 286 17.03 -9.18 2.60
CA LEU A 286 16.20 -10.09 1.78
C LEU A 286 16.31 -11.55 2.24
N ALA A 287 17.50 -11.97 2.68
CA ALA A 287 17.78 -13.32 3.16
C ALA A 287 17.13 -13.65 4.52
N VAL A 288 16.59 -12.66 5.26
CA VAL A 288 15.90 -12.88 6.53
C VAL A 288 14.73 -13.86 6.34
N ARG A 289 14.75 -14.94 7.12
CA ARG A 289 13.74 -16.01 7.11
C ARG A 289 12.43 -15.57 7.77
N PRO A 290 11.27 -16.16 7.42
CA PRO A 290 9.99 -15.81 8.04
C PRO A 290 10.06 -15.94 9.57
N GLY A 291 9.41 -15.01 10.27
CA GLY A 291 9.37 -14.99 11.73
C GLY A 291 10.62 -14.44 12.41
N GLN A 292 11.64 -14.01 11.67
CA GLN A 292 12.84 -13.36 12.22
C GLN A 292 12.77 -11.83 12.12
N SER A 293 13.59 -11.14 12.92
CA SER A 293 13.74 -9.68 12.86
C SER A 293 14.43 -9.27 11.55
N LEU A 294 13.93 -8.19 10.92
CA LEU A 294 14.49 -7.66 9.67
C LEU A 294 15.73 -6.77 9.88
N SER A 295 15.95 -6.27 11.10
CA SER A 295 16.99 -5.27 11.37
C SER A 295 18.35 -5.87 11.76
N GLU A 296 18.44 -7.19 11.94
CA GLU A 296 19.67 -7.82 12.44
C GLU A 296 20.85 -7.61 11.47
N GLY A 297 22.01 -7.24 12.02
CA GLY A 297 23.23 -7.01 11.24
C GLY A 297 23.29 -5.70 10.47
N GLN A 298 22.29 -4.82 10.59
CA GLN A 298 22.21 -3.54 9.87
C GLN A 298 22.93 -2.41 10.63
N SER A 299 23.20 -1.29 9.96
CA SER A 299 23.72 -0.08 10.62
C SER A 299 22.72 0.49 11.64
N ALA A 300 23.16 1.25 12.65
CA ALA A 300 22.28 1.81 13.68
C ALA A 300 21.11 2.61 13.07
N ARG A 301 21.41 3.50 12.13
CA ARG A 301 20.42 4.25 11.35
C ARG A 301 19.41 3.34 10.66
N TRP A 302 19.88 2.38 9.85
CA TRP A 302 18.97 1.47 9.14
C TRP A 302 18.20 0.54 10.08
N GLN A 303 18.76 0.15 11.23
CA GLN A 303 18.00 -0.61 12.23
C GLN A 303 16.78 0.17 12.69
N THR A 304 16.92 1.46 13.00
CA THR A 304 15.78 2.28 13.44
C THR A 304 14.74 2.46 12.34
N GLU A 305 15.16 2.71 11.09
CA GLU A 305 14.28 2.83 9.93
C GLU A 305 13.53 1.53 9.61
N ILE A 306 14.25 0.40 9.59
CA ILE A 306 13.70 -0.94 9.36
C ILE A 306 12.70 -1.30 10.46
N ASN A 307 13.04 -1.07 11.72
CA ASN A 307 12.14 -1.36 12.85
C ASN A 307 10.86 -0.53 12.76
N PHE A 308 10.96 0.77 12.46
CA PHE A 308 9.79 1.62 12.29
C PHE A 308 8.93 1.17 11.10
N ALA A 309 9.54 0.96 9.92
CA ALA A 309 8.83 0.55 8.72
C ALA A 309 8.16 -0.82 8.88
N ALA A 310 8.82 -1.76 9.56
CA ALA A 310 8.29 -3.08 9.88
C ALA A 310 7.08 -2.98 10.82
N ALA A 311 7.22 -2.20 11.91
CA ALA A 311 6.15 -1.99 12.88
C ALA A 311 4.94 -1.27 12.27
N LEU A 312 5.14 -0.33 11.34
CA LEU A 312 4.04 0.31 10.62
C LEU A 312 3.35 -0.65 9.62
N SER A 313 4.07 -1.65 9.11
CA SER A 313 3.61 -2.51 8.01
C SER A 313 2.70 -3.65 8.46
N VAL A 314 2.81 -4.14 9.70
CA VAL A 314 1.93 -5.20 10.22
C VAL A 314 0.46 -4.75 10.33
N THR A 315 -0.49 -5.69 10.42
CA THR A 315 -1.92 -5.41 10.58
C THR A 315 -2.43 -5.99 11.91
N PRO A 316 -2.98 -5.18 12.83
CA PRO A 316 -2.94 -3.71 12.87
C PRO A 316 -1.51 -3.15 13.03
N PRO A 317 -1.23 -1.90 12.61
CA PRO A 317 0.09 -1.29 12.79
C PRO A 317 0.53 -1.30 14.26
N ALA A 318 1.80 -1.64 14.50
CA ALA A 318 2.43 -1.75 15.81
C ALA A 318 3.49 -0.66 16.07
N ALA A 319 3.58 0.35 15.21
CA ALA A 319 4.47 1.49 15.42
C ALA A 319 4.06 2.27 16.68
N THR A 320 5.06 2.77 17.42
CA THR A 320 4.90 3.41 18.73
C THR A 320 5.78 4.65 18.85
N PRO A 321 5.57 5.53 19.85
CA PRO A 321 6.44 6.67 20.10
C PRO A 321 7.92 6.28 20.34
N LEU A 322 8.19 5.08 20.84
CA LEU A 322 9.55 4.58 21.04
C LEU A 322 10.31 4.41 19.72
N HIS A 323 9.60 4.06 18.64
CA HIS A 323 10.23 3.97 17.32
C HIS A 323 10.60 5.37 16.80
N LEU A 324 9.74 6.38 16.97
CA LEU A 324 10.07 7.76 16.59
C LEU A 324 11.25 8.31 17.38
N ALA A 325 11.26 8.12 18.70
CA ALA A 325 12.38 8.53 19.54
C ALA A 325 13.71 7.85 19.15
N ALA A 326 13.67 6.67 18.55
CA ALA A 326 14.87 6.01 18.01
C ALA A 326 15.34 6.66 16.70
N LEU A 327 14.42 7.03 15.79
CA LEU A 327 14.74 7.75 14.56
C LEU A 327 15.34 9.13 14.84
N GLU A 328 14.84 9.84 15.85
CA GLU A 328 15.36 11.15 16.27
C GLU A 328 16.81 11.07 16.74
N LYS A 329 17.18 9.99 17.45
CA LYS A 329 18.56 9.76 17.89
C LYS A 329 19.53 9.57 16.72
N GLU A 330 19.04 9.04 15.60
CA GLU A 330 19.78 8.89 14.35
C GLU A 330 19.67 10.13 13.44
N GLY A 331 19.10 11.23 13.96
CA GLY A 331 19.08 12.54 13.32
C GLY A 331 18.00 12.72 12.26
N LEU A 332 16.95 11.88 12.22
CA LEU A 332 15.82 12.09 11.32
C LEU A 332 14.90 13.19 11.86
N ASP A 333 14.83 14.31 11.14
CA ASP A 333 13.90 15.40 11.41
C ASP A 333 12.44 15.05 11.01
N THR A 334 11.49 15.93 11.31
CA THR A 334 10.06 15.69 11.03
C THR A 334 9.78 15.42 9.55
N LEU A 335 10.51 16.04 8.62
CA LEU A 335 10.33 15.82 7.19
C LEU A 335 10.83 14.43 6.78
N ALA A 336 12.00 14.02 7.27
CA ALA A 336 12.55 12.69 7.02
C ALA A 336 11.68 11.58 7.65
N GLN A 337 11.15 11.81 8.86
CA GLN A 337 10.21 10.87 9.49
C GLN A 337 8.88 10.78 8.72
N LEU A 338 8.37 11.91 8.21
CA LEU A 338 7.18 11.91 7.34
C LEU A 338 7.43 11.12 6.05
N ASP A 339 8.59 11.31 5.41
CA ASP A 339 8.98 10.58 4.20
C ASP A 339 9.05 9.06 4.47
N LEU A 340 9.58 8.65 5.64
CA LEU A 340 9.63 7.25 6.05
C LEU A 340 8.22 6.67 6.27
N VAL A 341 7.35 7.40 6.99
CA VAL A 341 5.94 7.04 7.19
C VAL A 341 5.22 6.83 5.87
N GLN A 342 5.34 7.81 4.95
CA GLN A 342 4.67 7.77 3.66
C GLN A 342 5.17 6.61 2.81
N SER A 343 6.49 6.38 2.80
CA SER A 343 7.12 5.29 2.06
C SER A 343 6.62 3.94 2.55
N ALA A 344 6.69 3.65 3.85
CA ALA A 344 6.22 2.37 4.39
C ALA A 344 4.69 2.19 4.25
N ALA A 345 3.89 3.24 4.51
CA ALA A 345 2.44 3.17 4.40
C ALA A 345 1.98 2.92 2.96
N PHE A 346 2.59 3.54 1.96
CA PHE A 346 2.20 3.39 0.55
C PHE A 346 2.33 1.94 0.06
N PHE A 347 3.31 1.18 0.58
CA PHE A 347 3.49 -0.21 0.20
C PHE A 347 2.39 -1.13 0.74
N ALA A 348 1.61 -0.70 1.74
CA ALA A 348 0.38 -1.39 2.10
C ALA A 348 -0.63 -1.40 0.94
N TRP A 349 -0.64 -0.35 0.10
CA TRP A 349 -1.46 -0.31 -1.11
C TRP A 349 -0.86 -1.18 -2.21
N ALA A 350 0.42 -0.95 -2.54
CA ALA A 350 1.08 -1.65 -3.65
C ALA A 350 1.15 -3.18 -3.43
N ASN A 351 1.59 -3.63 -2.25
CA ASN A 351 1.74 -5.06 -1.96
C ASN A 351 0.41 -5.80 -2.09
N ARG A 352 -0.68 -5.24 -1.55
CA ARG A 352 -2.01 -5.87 -1.59
C ARG A 352 -2.51 -6.04 -3.02
N LEU A 353 -2.30 -5.05 -3.89
CA LEU A 353 -2.68 -5.18 -5.29
C LEU A 353 -1.82 -6.21 -6.03
N MET A 354 -0.50 -6.19 -5.82
CA MET A 354 0.42 -7.11 -6.50
C MET A 354 0.21 -8.56 -6.11
N LEU A 355 -0.12 -8.81 -4.84
CA LEU A 355 -0.30 -10.16 -4.30
C LEU A 355 -1.67 -10.77 -4.60
N THR A 356 -2.70 -9.95 -4.86
CA THR A 356 -4.08 -10.44 -4.93
C THR A 356 -4.72 -10.35 -6.32
N LEU A 357 -4.08 -9.67 -7.26
CA LEU A 357 -4.54 -9.55 -8.64
C LEU A 357 -3.68 -10.34 -9.64
N GLY A 358 -2.61 -10.98 -9.18
CA GLY A 358 -1.66 -11.67 -10.03
C GLY A 358 -0.46 -12.17 -9.26
N GLU A 359 0.58 -12.59 -9.98
CA GLU A 359 1.76 -13.23 -9.39
C GLU A 359 3.04 -12.93 -10.20
N PRO A 360 4.22 -12.96 -9.54
CA PRO A 360 5.50 -12.78 -10.23
C PRO A 360 5.95 -14.03 -10.98
N TRP A 361 6.72 -13.83 -12.03
CA TRP A 361 7.46 -14.87 -12.75
C TRP A 361 8.91 -14.44 -13.02
N LEU A 362 9.81 -15.40 -13.21
CA LEU A 362 11.22 -15.17 -13.52
C LEU A 362 11.35 -14.75 -14.99
N ALA A 363 11.76 -13.50 -15.21
CA ALA A 363 11.79 -12.81 -16.51
C ALA A 363 12.71 -13.47 -17.56
#